data_AF-A0A3L7X6T5-F1
#
_entry.id   AF-A0A3L7X6T5-F1
#
_cell.length_a   1.000
_cell.length_b   1.000
_cell.length_c   1.000
_cell.angle_alpha   90.00
_cell.angle_beta   90.00
_cell.angle_gamma   90.00
#
_symmetry.space_group_name_H-M   'P 1'
#
loop_
_entity.id
_entity.type
_entity.pdbx_description
1 polymer ?
#
loop_
_entity_poly.entity_id
_entity_poly.type
_entity_poly.pdbx_seq_one_letter_code
_entity_poly.pdbx_strand_id
1 'polypeptide(L)'
;MTDPPAAGPRGGMAWAAAVLPLLAGLAALAASFVLGGSEDVLAAIVTPPAIVRSALVGAAVVLGLVLLRRAILRLEAAGGPRSDVRATLRAIRLSFLALAAFAAAAGWLLGSALPLVIAGVIAAVDVVETSFLLLIVGRAHD
;
A
#
# COMPACT_ATOMS: atom_id res chain seq x y z
N MET A 1 9.16 -1.00 50.59
CA MET A 1 8.92 -2.25 49.84
C MET A 1 7.69 -2.00 48.98
N THR A 2 7.91 -1.57 47.74
CA THR A 2 6.86 -1.33 46.74
C THR A 2 7.41 -1.90 45.43
N ASP A 3 6.88 -3.05 45.03
CA ASP A 3 7.26 -3.70 43.78
C ASP A 3 6.90 -2.80 42.58
N PRO A 4 7.75 -2.72 41.55
CA PRO A 4 7.38 -2.08 40.29
C PRO A 4 6.31 -2.93 39.56
N PRO A 5 5.38 -2.30 38.81
CA PRO A 5 4.32 -3.02 38.13
C PRO A 5 4.88 -3.89 37.00
N ALA A 6 4.40 -5.14 36.94
CA ALA A 6 4.73 -6.10 35.90
C ALA A 6 4.47 -5.52 34.50
N ALA A 7 5.52 -5.46 33.68
CA ALA A 7 5.42 -5.14 32.26
C ALA A 7 4.68 -6.28 31.53
N GLY A 8 3.36 -6.11 31.34
CA GLY A 8 2.56 -7.03 30.54
C GLY A 8 3.03 -7.08 29.07
N PRO A 9 2.74 -8.16 28.34
CA PRO A 9 3.29 -8.41 27.00
C PRO A 9 2.64 -7.50 25.95
N ARG A 10 3.10 -6.25 25.85
CA ARG A 10 2.63 -5.28 24.83
C ARG A 10 3.29 -5.45 23.46
N GLY A 11 4.30 -6.32 23.33
CA GLY A 11 5.05 -6.53 22.08
C GLY A 11 4.32 -7.38 21.03
N GLY A 12 3.32 -8.17 21.43
CA GLY A 12 2.72 -9.24 20.63
C GLY A 12 1.65 -8.84 19.60
N MET A 13 1.16 -7.60 19.59
CA MET A 13 0.20 -7.15 18.56
C MET A 13 0.82 -6.15 17.57
N ALA A 14 1.81 -5.37 18.01
CA ALA A 14 2.50 -4.39 17.17
C ALA A 14 3.36 -5.07 16.08
N TRP A 15 4.00 -6.21 16.38
CA TRP A 15 4.77 -6.98 15.40
C TRP A 15 3.88 -7.63 14.34
N ALA A 16 2.76 -8.25 14.72
CA ALA A 16 1.82 -8.88 13.79
C ALA A 16 1.22 -7.84 12.83
N ALA A 17 0.87 -6.65 13.33
CA ALA A 17 0.36 -5.55 12.53
C ALA A 17 1.39 -4.97 11.53
N ALA A 18 2.69 -5.12 11.80
CA ALA A 18 3.77 -4.69 10.90
C ALA A 18 4.21 -5.80 9.92
N VAL A 19 4.16 -7.06 10.34
CA VAL A 19 4.61 -8.21 9.53
C VAL A 19 3.56 -8.62 8.50
N LEU A 20 2.27 -8.52 8.82
CA LEU A 20 1.18 -8.80 7.87
C LEU A 20 1.26 -8.02 6.55
N PRO A 21 1.43 -6.69 6.53
CA PRO A 21 1.56 -5.95 5.27
C PRO A 21 2.85 -6.27 4.51
N LEU A 22 3.95 -6.60 5.21
CA LEU A 22 5.20 -7.07 4.60
C LEU A 22 5.00 -8.42 3.88
N LEU A 23 4.37 -9.38 4.56
CA LEU A 23 4.03 -10.68 3.98
C LEU A 23 3.04 -10.55 2.83
N ALA A 24 2.07 -9.63 2.92
CA ALA A 24 1.15 -9.35 1.83
C ALA A 24 1.87 -8.75 0.61
N GLY A 25 2.84 -7.85 0.82
CA GLY A 25 3.68 -7.31 -0.26
C GLY A 25 4.55 -8.37 -0.93
N LEU A 26 5.19 -9.23 -0.13
CA LEU A 26 5.97 -10.38 -0.61
C LEU A 26 5.11 -11.40 -1.36
N ALA A 27 3.92 -11.71 -0.84
CA ALA A 27 2.97 -12.61 -1.50
C ALA A 27 2.45 -12.03 -2.81
N ALA A 28 2.18 -10.72 -2.86
CA ALA A 28 1.79 -10.04 -4.10
C ALA A 28 2.91 -10.08 -5.15
N LEU A 29 4.17 -9.88 -4.74
CA LEU A 29 5.34 -10.01 -5.61
C LEU A 29 5.50 -11.45 -6.15
N ALA A 30 5.39 -12.45 -5.27
CA ALA A 30 5.47 -13.85 -5.65
C ALA A 30 4.33 -14.26 -6.61
N ALA A 31 3.10 -13.83 -6.31
CA ALA A 31 1.95 -14.05 -7.19
C ALA A 31 2.13 -13.39 -8.56
N SER A 32 2.74 -12.21 -8.62
CA SER A 32 3.06 -11.52 -9.88
C SER A 32 4.02 -12.32 -10.76
N PHE A 33 5.02 -12.99 -10.15
CA PHE A 33 5.95 -13.85 -10.87
C PHE A 33 5.29 -15.10 -11.46
N VAL A 34 4.37 -15.71 -10.72
CA VAL A 34 3.62 -16.89 -11.17
C VAL A 34 2.62 -16.52 -12.26
N LEU A 35 1.89 -15.42 -12.10
CA LEU A 35 0.90 -14.94 -13.07
C LEU A 35 1.54 -14.43 -14.36
N GLY A 36 2.78 -13.92 -14.30
CA GLY A 36 3.55 -13.49 -15.47
C GLY A 36 4.05 -14.62 -16.37
N GLY A 37 3.95 -15.88 -15.95
CA GLY A 37 4.39 -17.05 -16.73
C GLY A 37 3.42 -17.51 -17.81
N SER A 38 2.20 -16.95 -17.87
CA SER A 38 1.17 -17.32 -18.83
C SER A 38 0.69 -16.10 -19.63
N GLU A 39 0.89 -16.15 -20.96
CA GLU A 39 0.43 -15.11 -21.88
C GLU A 39 -1.09 -14.95 -21.85
N ASP A 40 -1.84 -16.06 -21.75
CA ASP A 40 -3.31 -16.06 -21.66
C ASP A 40 -3.81 -15.35 -20.40
N VAL A 41 -3.16 -15.59 -19.27
CA VAL A 41 -3.50 -14.94 -17.99
C VAL A 41 -3.21 -13.44 -18.07
N LEU A 42 -2.07 -13.06 -18.64
CA LEU A 42 -1.71 -11.66 -18.83
C LEU A 42 -2.72 -10.96 -19.76
N ALA A 43 -3.09 -11.59 -20.88
CA ALA A 43 -4.10 -11.07 -21.79
C ALA A 43 -5.46 -10.89 -21.11
N ALA A 44 -5.89 -11.86 -20.28
CA ALA A 44 -7.14 -11.76 -19.53
C ALA A 44 -7.14 -10.60 -18.50
N ILE A 45 -5.99 -10.33 -17.85
CA ILE A 45 -5.85 -9.25 -16.86
C ILE A 45 -5.82 -7.86 -17.53
N VAL A 46 -5.12 -7.75 -18.65
CA VAL A 46 -4.93 -6.48 -19.39
C VAL A 46 -6.19 -6.10 -20.16
N THR A 47 -6.87 -7.09 -20.75
CA THR A 47 -8.04 -6.90 -21.60
C THR A 47 -9.28 -7.66 -21.10
N PRO A 48 -9.82 -7.31 -19.92
CA PRO A 48 -11.03 -7.94 -19.41
C PRO A 48 -12.28 -7.52 -20.21
N PRO A 49 -13.40 -8.27 -20.11
CA PRO A 49 -14.67 -7.92 -20.75
C PRO A 49 -15.10 -6.48 -20.42
N ALA A 50 -15.77 -5.80 -21.36
CA ALA A 50 -16.04 -4.36 -21.29
C ALA A 50 -16.72 -3.91 -19.97
N ILE A 51 -17.68 -4.69 -19.47
CA ILE A 51 -18.37 -4.41 -18.21
C ILE A 51 -17.39 -4.48 -17.04
N VAL A 52 -16.59 -5.56 -16.96
CA VAL A 52 -15.57 -5.75 -15.92
C VAL A 52 -14.53 -4.65 -15.97
N ARG A 53 -14.06 -4.29 -17.17
CA ARG A 53 -13.10 -3.20 -17.38
C ARG A 53 -13.62 -1.88 -16.84
N SER A 54 -14.86 -1.51 -17.18
CA SER A 54 -15.47 -0.26 -16.69
C SER A 54 -15.62 -0.22 -15.17
N ALA A 55 -15.97 -1.37 -14.56
CA ALA A 55 -16.05 -1.51 -13.11
C ALA A 55 -14.67 -1.38 -12.45
N LEU A 56 -13.63 -2.02 -13.00
CA LEU A 56 -12.25 -1.93 -12.50
C LEU A 56 -11.70 -0.50 -12.59
N VAL A 57 -11.89 0.17 -13.73
CA VAL A 57 -11.50 1.57 -13.90
C VAL A 57 -12.21 2.47 -12.89
N GLY A 58 -13.54 2.34 -12.79
CA GLY A 58 -14.33 3.13 -11.84
C GLY A 58 -13.91 2.90 -10.38
N ALA A 59 -13.75 1.63 -9.98
CA ALA A 59 -13.31 1.26 -8.63
C ALA A 59 -11.90 1.80 -8.33
N ALA A 60 -10.97 1.71 -9.27
CA ALA A 60 -9.61 2.20 -9.10
C ALA A 60 -9.53 3.73 -8.98
N VAL A 61 -10.33 4.46 -9.79
CA VAL A 61 -10.43 5.92 -9.68
C VAL A 61 -11.02 6.33 -8.32
N VAL A 62 -12.13 5.72 -7.90
CA VAL A 62 -12.75 5.99 -6.60
C VAL A 62 -11.78 5.69 -5.46
N LEU A 63 -11.09 4.54 -5.51
CA LEU A 63 -10.10 4.17 -4.53
C LEU A 63 -8.95 5.19 -4.46
N GLY A 64 -8.42 5.61 -5.61
CA GLY A 64 -7.38 6.64 -5.69
C GLY A 64 -7.80 7.95 -5.03
N LEU A 65 -9.02 8.43 -5.32
CA LEU A 65 -9.56 9.64 -4.71
C LEU A 65 -9.76 9.51 -3.19
N VAL A 66 -10.27 8.37 -2.71
CA VAL A 66 -10.46 8.11 -1.27
C VAL A 66 -9.12 8.06 -0.55
N LEU A 67 -8.12 7.40 -1.12
CA LEU A 67 -6.77 7.32 -0.55
C LEU A 67 -6.10 8.69 -0.50
N LEU A 68 -6.19 9.47 -1.58
CA LEU A 68 -5.64 10.82 -1.65
C LEU A 68 -6.30 11.76 -0.63
N ARG A 69 -7.63 11.71 -0.51
CA ARG A 69 -8.36 12.47 0.51
C ARG A 69 -7.89 12.10 1.92
N ARG A 70 -7.73 10.81 2.21
CA ARG A 70 -7.23 10.34 3.51
C ARG A 70 -5.79 10.78 3.77
N ALA A 71 -4.95 10.82 2.74
CA ALA A 71 -3.58 11.32 2.85
C ALA A 71 -3.56 12.79 3.28
N ILE A 72 -4.36 13.64 2.61
CA ILE A 72 -4.47 15.07 2.89
C ILE A 72 -4.96 15.30 4.33
N LEU A 73 -6.09 14.69 4.71
CA LEU A 73 -6.66 14.84 6.06
C LEU A 73 -5.67 14.41 7.16
N ARG A 74 -4.84 13.40 6.87
CA ARG A 74 -3.83 12.91 7.81
C ARG A 74 -2.65 13.86 7.93
N LEU A 75 -2.25 14.49 6.83
CA LEU A 75 -1.17 15.47 6.81
C LEU A 75 -1.59 16.76 7.54
N GLU A 76 -2.83 17.21 7.34
CA GLU A 76 -3.43 18.33 8.09
C GLU A 76 -3.44 18.05 9.60
N ALA A 77 -3.85 16.83 9.98
CA ALA A 77 -3.89 16.43 11.39
C ALA A 77 -2.50 16.27 12.04
N ALA A 78 -1.44 16.03 11.27
CA ALA A 78 -0.10 15.79 11.80
C ALA A 78 0.59 17.06 12.34
N GLY A 79 0.03 18.26 12.09
CA GLY A 79 0.56 19.52 12.61
C GLY A 79 1.90 19.96 11.99
N GLY A 80 2.40 19.25 10.98
CA GLY A 80 3.62 19.56 10.23
C GLY A 80 4.67 18.44 10.26
N PRO A 81 5.73 18.52 9.42
CA PRO A 81 6.70 17.43 9.23
C PRO A 81 7.56 17.08 10.45
N ARG A 82 7.64 17.98 11.44
CA ARG A 82 8.52 17.85 12.60
C ARG A 82 7.84 17.30 13.85
N SER A 83 6.51 17.33 13.93
CA SER A 83 5.75 16.93 15.13
C SER A 83 5.34 15.46 15.11
N ASP A 84 5.06 14.87 13.94
CA ASP A 84 4.69 13.46 13.83
C ASP A 84 5.19 12.82 12.51
N VAL A 85 6.42 12.30 12.56
CA VAL A 85 7.05 11.58 11.44
C VAL A 85 6.25 10.34 11.04
N ARG A 86 5.65 9.62 12.01
CA ARG A 86 4.89 8.39 11.73
C ARG A 86 3.59 8.70 10.99
N ALA A 87 2.88 9.77 11.38
CA ALA A 87 1.69 10.22 10.65
C ALA A 87 2.04 10.68 9.24
N THR A 88 3.16 11.39 9.09
CA THR A 88 3.67 11.85 7.79
C THR A 88 3.99 10.68 6.86
N LEU A 89 4.74 9.67 7.32
CA LEU A 89 5.03 8.45 6.54
C LEU A 89 3.76 7.71 6.11
N ARG A 90 2.76 7.62 7.00
CA ARG A 90 1.47 7.00 6.65
C ARG A 90 0.69 7.83 5.63
N ALA A 91 0.78 9.16 5.65
CA ALA A 91 0.13 10.01 4.66
C ALA A 91 0.80 9.84 3.29
N ILE A 92 2.12 9.81 3.23
CA ILE A 92 2.91 9.55 2.01
C ILE A 92 2.52 8.20 1.39
N ARG A 93 2.42 7.14 2.21
CA ARG A 93 1.97 5.81 1.76
C ARG A 93 0.61 5.85 1.06
N LEU A 94 -0.35 6.56 1.64
CA LEU A 94 -1.68 6.70 1.04
C LEU A 94 -1.62 7.43 -0.31
N SER A 95 -0.72 8.39 -0.47
CA SER A 95 -0.50 9.08 -1.74
C SER A 95 0.10 8.18 -2.82
N PHE A 96 1.10 7.34 -2.48
CA PHE A 96 1.66 6.38 -3.44
C PHE A 96 0.66 5.29 -3.81
N LEU A 97 -0.12 4.81 -2.84
CA LEU A 97 -1.18 3.83 -3.12
C LEU A 97 -2.30 4.45 -4.00
N ALA A 98 -2.59 5.74 -3.82
CA ALA A 98 -3.50 6.46 -4.72
C ALA A 98 -2.92 6.55 -6.15
N LEU A 99 -1.63 6.87 -6.28
CA LEU A 99 -0.93 6.89 -7.58
C LEU A 99 -0.96 5.53 -8.27
N ALA A 100 -0.72 4.45 -7.52
CA ALA A 100 -0.83 3.08 -8.02
C ALA A 100 -2.25 2.77 -8.51
N ALA A 101 -3.28 3.20 -7.77
CA ALA A 101 -4.67 3.02 -8.19
C ALA A 101 -4.99 3.78 -9.50
N PHE A 102 -4.49 5.01 -9.67
CA PHE A 102 -4.67 5.76 -10.92
C PHE A 102 -3.89 5.15 -12.10
N ALA A 103 -2.68 4.65 -11.86
CA ALA A 103 -1.92 3.92 -12.87
C ALA A 103 -2.63 2.62 -13.30
N ALA A 104 -3.25 1.91 -12.34
CA ALA A 104 -4.05 0.73 -12.64
C ALA A 104 -5.28 1.08 -13.48
N ALA A 105 -6.00 2.15 -13.11
CA ALA A 105 -7.12 2.66 -13.89
C ALA A 105 -6.71 3.01 -15.33
N ALA A 106 -5.55 3.68 -15.50
CA ALA A 106 -5.01 3.99 -16.82
C ALA A 106 -4.68 2.72 -17.62
N GLY A 107 -4.11 1.70 -16.98
CA GLY A 107 -3.79 0.42 -17.61
C GLY A 107 -5.02 -0.28 -18.19
N TRP A 108 -6.09 -0.38 -17.42
CA TRP A 108 -7.35 -0.95 -17.92
C TRP A 108 -8.04 -0.05 -18.93
N LEU A 109 -8.02 1.27 -18.75
CA LEU A 109 -8.66 2.20 -19.68
C LEU A 109 -7.99 2.14 -21.08
N LEU A 110 -6.67 2.06 -21.11
CA LEU A 110 -5.87 2.00 -22.34
C LEU A 110 -5.73 0.58 -22.89
N GLY A 111 -6.08 -0.46 -22.13
CA GLY A 111 -5.82 -1.85 -22.48
C GLY A 111 -4.32 -2.15 -22.57
N SER A 112 -3.51 -1.52 -21.73
CA SER A 112 -2.05 -1.64 -21.75
C SER A 112 -1.53 -2.31 -20.48
N ALA A 113 -0.63 -3.27 -20.64
CA ALA A 113 0.03 -3.94 -19.54
C ALA A 113 0.98 -3.00 -18.77
N LEU A 114 1.61 -2.06 -19.47
CA LEU A 114 2.67 -1.23 -18.89
C LEU A 114 2.19 -0.40 -17.68
N PRO A 115 1.06 0.34 -17.73
CA PRO A 115 0.57 1.06 -16.55
C PRO A 115 0.13 0.14 -15.41
N LEU A 116 -0.37 -1.07 -15.70
CA LEU A 116 -0.71 -2.07 -14.68
C LEU A 116 0.55 -2.57 -13.96
N VAL A 117 1.62 -2.84 -14.72
CA VAL A 117 2.92 -3.21 -14.16
C VAL A 117 3.47 -2.08 -13.29
N ILE A 118 3.43 -0.83 -13.78
CA ILE A 118 3.84 0.36 -13.01
C ILE A 118 3.04 0.47 -11.71
N ALA A 119 1.72 0.30 -11.75
CA ALA A 119 0.87 0.30 -10.57
C ALA A 119 1.30 -0.76 -9.54
N GLY A 120 1.58 -1.98 -10.02
CA GLY A 120 2.07 -3.07 -9.18
C GLY A 120 3.42 -2.75 -8.53
N VAL A 121 4.37 -2.20 -9.29
CA VAL A 121 5.69 -1.81 -8.77
C VAL A 121 5.56 -0.70 -7.72
N ILE A 122 4.77 0.34 -8.00
CA ILE A 122 4.55 1.44 -7.04
C ILE A 122 3.98 0.89 -5.74
N ALA A 123 2.92 0.08 -5.80
CA ALA A 123 2.30 -0.48 -4.61
C ALA A 123 3.25 -1.42 -3.84
N ALA A 124 4.00 -2.27 -4.55
CA ALA A 124 4.95 -3.19 -3.92
C ALA A 124 6.07 -2.45 -3.19
N VAL A 125 6.72 -1.50 -3.88
CA VAL A 125 7.82 -0.70 -3.32
C VAL A 125 7.33 0.14 -2.15
N ASP A 126 6.20 0.83 -2.28
CA ASP A 126 5.62 1.66 -1.23
C ASP A 126 5.32 0.86 0.05
N VAL A 127 4.73 -0.33 -0.09
CA VAL A 127 4.43 -1.21 1.05
C VAL A 127 5.72 -1.66 1.74
N VAL A 128 6.75 -2.05 0.99
CA VAL A 128 8.03 -2.50 1.55
C VAL A 128 8.74 -1.33 2.25
N GLU A 129 8.91 -0.21 1.56
CA GLU A 129 9.62 0.97 2.07
C GLU A 129 8.93 1.55 3.30
N THR A 130 7.61 1.77 3.23
CA THR A 130 6.90 2.35 4.37
C THR A 130 6.90 1.40 5.57
N SER A 131 6.76 0.09 5.36
CA SER A 131 6.80 -0.87 6.48
C SER A 131 8.18 -0.92 7.14
N PHE A 132 9.25 -0.85 6.34
CA PHE A 132 10.62 -0.77 6.83
C PHE A 132 10.88 0.53 7.63
N LEU A 133 10.50 1.69 7.08
CA LEU A 133 10.66 2.97 7.75
C LEU A 133 9.86 3.05 9.06
N LEU A 134 8.63 2.54 9.08
CA LEU A 134 7.82 2.49 10.31
C LEU A 134 8.42 1.57 11.37
N LEU A 135 9.08 0.47 10.98
CA LEU A 135 9.83 -0.39 11.91
C LEU A 135 11.04 0.33 12.52
N ILE A 136 11.81 1.07 11.69
CA ILE A 136 12.99 1.82 12.17
C ILE A 136 12.57 2.93 13.13
N VAL A 137 11.59 3.75 12.75
CA VAL A 137 11.07 4.83 13.61
C VAL A 137 10.35 4.25 14.84
N GLY A 138 9.85 3.02 14.75
CA GLY A 138 9.39 2.22 15.89
C GLY A 138 10.46 2.07 16.96
N ARG A 139 11.64 1.57 16.56
CA ARG A 139 12.76 1.27 17.46
C ARG A 139 13.56 2.48 17.96
N ALA A 140 13.58 3.58 17.22
CA ALA A 140 14.34 4.76 17.62
C ALA A 140 13.71 5.53 18.81
N HIS A 141 12.51 5.16 19.23
CA HIS A 141 11.75 5.80 20.32
C HIS A 141 11.51 4.86 21.52
N ASP A 142 12.08 3.65 21.51
CA ASP A 142 12.19 2.74 22.67
C ASP A 142 13.60 2.85 23.27
#